data_AF-A0A0A8ULG2-F1
#
_entry.id   AF-A0A0A8ULG2-F1
#
_cell.length_a   1.000
_cell.length_b   1.000
_cell.length_c   1.000
_cell.angle_alpha   90.00
_cell.angle_beta   90.00
_cell.angle_gamma   90.00
#
_symmetry.space_group_name_H-M   'P 1'
#
loop_
_entity.id
_entity.type
_entity.pdbx_description
1 polymer ?
#
loop_
_entity_poly.entity_id
_entity_poly.type
_entity_poly.pdbx_seq_one_letter_code
_entity_poly.pdbx_strand_id
1 'polypeptide(L)'
;MRFFRILLLGLVACYQTPALANIDNYFNTIKKNPNALFAFLKSMPKGGELHYHLAGGAYPEAMLSVVAKENYCLNKNTYNLTKIVEDCRGVLIQQVMTQPDFYEKTIEAWSMKNFHPLQESGHDHFFNSFFKFLPIVVNHSPELLAEVMQRAANQQEQYMEVMIAPDNMNSIGFGTSNLLATSPTHAKEQLLANADFQNNIHETVNETTNLLKKARQLLSCDKKPEQQVCQLTVKFQYIVLREQPLEKVFAQALNGFAAASQSQELIAINLVQPEDGLISLHDYHKQMEIFAFLHQAYPNVHLSLHAGELEPEAVAPSSLNFHMNEAINIAHAQRIGHGTAVAYEDNAQQLLQQMAKRQIAVEINLTSNHKILNIHGKKHPLRYYLANNVPVVLSTDDEGILRTDLTREYVKAVLEHKLDYPTLKQINRNALSYSFLSGKSLWLDPAKAKPVKACQNLHSTSCLAFIKTSEKAKLQWQLEDKLNQFEIRYAK
;
A
#
# COMPACT_ATOMS: atom_id res chain seq x y z
N MET A 1 63.47 -52.01 42.41
CA MET A 1 62.63 -50.97 43.05
C MET A 1 62.16 -50.01 41.96
N ARG A 2 60.84 -49.97 41.69
CA ARG A 2 60.22 -49.21 40.58
C ARG A 2 60.07 -47.74 40.97
N PHE A 3 60.53 -46.83 40.11
CA PHE A 3 60.28 -45.39 40.18
C PHE A 3 58.82 -45.09 39.80
N PHE A 4 58.07 -44.43 40.69
CA PHE A 4 56.74 -43.87 40.40
C PHE A 4 56.91 -42.47 39.80
N ARG A 5 56.49 -42.28 38.55
CA ARG A 5 56.25 -40.95 37.95
C ARG A 5 54.79 -40.58 38.19
N ILE A 6 54.56 -39.50 38.92
CA ILE A 6 53.23 -38.88 39.09
C ILE A 6 52.94 -38.05 37.84
N LEU A 7 51.91 -38.44 37.09
CA LEU A 7 51.38 -37.70 35.95
C LEU A 7 50.38 -36.66 36.48
N LEU A 8 50.68 -35.36 36.34
CA LEU A 8 49.69 -34.30 36.52
C LEU A 8 48.73 -34.29 35.32
N LEU A 9 47.47 -34.66 35.54
CA LEU A 9 46.39 -34.38 34.57
C LEU A 9 45.96 -32.91 34.72
N GLY A 10 46.35 -32.09 33.75
CA GLY A 10 45.79 -30.75 33.58
C GLY A 10 44.36 -30.82 33.08
N LEU A 11 43.41 -30.34 33.88
CA LEU A 11 42.04 -30.05 33.43
C LEU A 11 42.08 -28.91 32.42
N VAL A 12 41.90 -29.23 31.15
CA VAL A 12 41.60 -28.24 30.10
C VAL A 12 40.14 -27.85 30.29
N ALA A 13 39.90 -26.69 30.91
CA ALA A 13 38.60 -26.06 30.91
C ALA A 13 38.29 -25.61 29.47
N CYS A 14 37.45 -26.36 28.76
CA CYS A 14 36.79 -25.88 27.56
C CYS A 14 35.89 -24.70 27.94
N TYR A 15 36.39 -23.48 27.74
CA TYR A 15 35.53 -22.30 27.65
C TYR A 15 34.63 -22.48 26.43
N GLN A 16 33.44 -23.05 26.63
CA GLN A 16 32.34 -22.86 25.69
C GLN A 16 31.98 -21.38 25.77
N THR A 17 32.39 -20.60 24.76
CA THR A 17 31.78 -19.31 24.51
C THR A 17 30.28 -19.56 24.34
N PRO A 18 29.38 -18.94 25.12
CA PRO A 18 27.97 -19.03 24.83
C PRO A 18 27.80 -18.49 23.42
N ALA A 19 27.32 -19.34 22.49
CA ALA A 19 26.94 -18.89 21.17
C ALA A 19 25.90 -17.79 21.39
N LEU A 20 26.31 -16.53 21.17
CA LEU A 20 25.40 -15.38 21.27
C LEU A 20 24.20 -15.71 20.37
N ALA A 21 23.03 -15.86 20.98
CA ALA A 21 21.80 -16.06 20.23
C ALA A 21 21.60 -14.83 19.33
N ASN A 22 21.82 -15.00 18.04
CA ASN A 22 21.53 -13.98 17.05
C ASN A 22 20.05 -14.13 16.62
N ILE A 23 19.35 -13.02 16.40
CA ILE A 23 17.97 -13.04 15.86
C ILE A 23 17.87 -13.90 14.59
N ASP A 24 18.90 -13.95 13.75
CA ASP A 24 18.93 -14.81 12.57
C ASP A 24 18.80 -16.30 12.96
N ASN A 25 19.45 -16.73 14.04
CA ASN A 25 19.35 -18.10 14.53
C ASN A 25 17.93 -18.39 15.01
N TYR A 26 17.36 -17.49 15.83
CA TYR A 26 15.97 -17.62 16.28
C TYR A 26 15.00 -17.68 15.09
N PHE A 27 15.10 -16.73 14.16
CA PHE A 27 14.27 -16.68 12.96
C PHE A 27 14.38 -17.98 12.15
N ASN A 28 15.60 -18.51 11.98
CA ASN A 28 15.82 -19.76 11.27
C ASN A 28 15.16 -20.98 11.93
N THR A 29 14.94 -20.97 13.24
CA THR A 29 14.21 -22.03 13.95
C THR A 29 12.70 -21.97 13.69
N ILE A 30 12.14 -20.77 13.50
CA ILE A 30 10.68 -20.56 13.36
C ILE A 30 10.21 -20.37 11.92
N LYS A 31 11.09 -20.06 10.95
CA LYS A 31 10.71 -19.66 9.57
C LYS A 31 9.90 -20.69 8.77
N LYS A 32 9.78 -21.93 9.25
CA LYS A 32 8.93 -22.98 8.65
C LYS A 32 7.64 -23.23 9.43
N ASN A 33 7.47 -22.62 10.59
CA ASN A 33 6.29 -22.75 11.44
C ASN A 33 5.40 -21.50 11.26
N PRO A 34 4.26 -21.59 10.56
CA PRO A 34 3.43 -20.43 10.26
C PRO A 34 2.93 -19.69 11.50
N ASN A 35 2.58 -20.41 12.57
CA ASN A 35 2.04 -19.80 13.79
C ASN A 35 3.13 -19.05 14.58
N ALA A 36 4.30 -19.68 14.75
CA ALA A 36 5.43 -19.05 15.43
C ALA A 36 5.95 -17.84 14.64
N LEU A 37 5.98 -17.97 13.30
CA LEU A 37 6.37 -16.91 12.40
C LEU A 37 5.39 -15.72 12.43
N PHE A 38 4.08 -15.98 12.40
CA PHE A 38 3.07 -14.93 12.55
C PHE A 38 3.22 -14.19 13.88
N ALA A 39 3.38 -14.90 14.99
CA ALA A 39 3.56 -14.27 16.30
C ALA A 39 4.81 -13.38 16.36
N PHE A 40 5.93 -13.85 15.80
CA PHE A 40 7.16 -13.08 15.69
C PHE A 40 6.96 -11.83 14.82
N LEU A 41 6.48 -11.99 13.59
CA LEU A 41 6.31 -10.92 12.62
C LEU A 41 5.24 -9.90 13.04
N LYS A 42 4.19 -10.32 13.75
CA LYS A 42 3.18 -9.41 14.31
C LYS A 42 3.81 -8.35 15.22
N SER A 43 4.82 -8.76 15.99
CA SER A 43 5.55 -7.86 16.90
C SER A 43 6.72 -7.10 16.24
N MET A 44 7.06 -7.42 14.99
CA MET A 44 8.15 -6.77 14.26
C MET A 44 7.72 -5.36 13.78
N PRO A 45 8.49 -4.30 14.05
CA PRO A 45 8.26 -2.96 13.49
C PRO A 45 8.42 -2.98 11.96
N LYS A 46 7.38 -2.58 11.21
CA LYS A 46 7.34 -2.71 9.74
C LYS A 46 7.67 -1.43 8.98
N GLY A 47 7.88 -0.32 9.68
CA GLY A 47 8.08 0.99 9.05
C GLY A 47 6.74 1.54 8.58
N GLY A 48 6.23 1.07 7.45
CA GLY A 48 4.94 1.50 6.94
C GLY A 48 4.43 0.72 5.74
N GLU A 49 3.30 1.19 5.22
CA GLU A 49 2.59 0.61 4.09
C GLU A 49 2.34 1.67 3.01
N LEU A 50 2.74 1.40 1.77
CA LEU A 50 2.80 2.42 0.69
C LEU A 50 1.75 2.23 -0.40
N HIS A 51 1.01 1.13 -0.36
CA HIS A 51 0.02 0.74 -1.34
C HIS A 51 -1.21 0.19 -0.61
N TYR A 52 -2.19 1.05 -0.40
CA TYR A 52 -3.38 0.71 0.38
C TYR A 52 -4.61 1.46 -0.12
N HIS A 53 -5.64 0.77 -0.56
CA HIS A 53 -6.89 1.39 -0.98
C HIS A 53 -7.86 1.51 0.19
N LEU A 54 -8.33 2.72 0.50
CA LEU A 54 -9.30 2.90 1.59
C LEU A 54 -10.62 2.17 1.30
N ALA A 55 -11.02 2.14 0.02
CA ALA A 55 -12.30 1.60 -0.41
C ALA A 55 -12.46 0.11 -0.08
N GLY A 56 -11.43 -0.72 -0.27
CA GLY A 56 -11.46 -2.14 0.10
C GLY A 56 -10.66 -2.50 1.34
N GLY A 57 -10.12 -1.50 2.04
CA GLY A 57 -9.29 -1.70 3.23
C GLY A 57 -10.05 -2.18 4.46
N ALA A 58 -11.24 -1.65 4.73
CA ALA A 58 -12.02 -2.08 5.90
C ALA A 58 -12.65 -3.45 5.66
N TYR A 59 -12.65 -4.30 6.69
CA TYR A 59 -13.32 -5.60 6.61
C TYR A 59 -14.84 -5.43 6.46
N PRO A 60 -15.55 -6.27 5.68
CA PRO A 60 -17.01 -6.20 5.57
C PRO A 60 -17.73 -6.23 6.93
N GLU A 61 -17.21 -6.98 7.90
CA GLU A 61 -17.72 -7.02 9.27
C GLU A 61 -17.71 -5.62 9.92
N ALA A 62 -16.60 -4.89 9.76
CA ALA A 62 -16.44 -3.54 10.29
C ALA A 62 -17.36 -2.57 9.54
N MET A 63 -17.43 -2.66 8.20
CA MET A 63 -18.34 -1.87 7.39
C MET A 63 -19.80 -2.04 7.85
N LEU A 64 -20.26 -3.29 8.01
CA LEU A 64 -21.61 -3.59 8.52
C LEU A 64 -21.83 -3.04 9.92
N SER A 65 -20.82 -3.12 10.80
CA SER A 65 -20.89 -2.57 12.16
C SER A 65 -21.06 -1.05 12.17
N VAL A 66 -20.40 -0.33 11.25
CA VAL A 66 -20.51 1.14 11.13
C VAL A 66 -21.95 1.55 10.83
N VAL A 67 -22.61 0.84 9.90
CA VAL A 67 -23.97 1.17 9.46
C VAL A 67 -25.07 0.39 10.19
N ALA A 68 -24.75 -0.39 11.21
CA ALA A 68 -25.68 -1.34 11.85
C ALA A 68 -26.96 -0.70 12.41
N LYS A 69 -26.93 0.60 12.71
CA LYS A 69 -28.06 1.37 13.24
C LYS A 69 -28.69 2.33 12.22
N GLU A 70 -28.21 2.33 10.98
CA GLU A 70 -28.63 3.28 9.95
C GLU A 70 -29.65 2.66 8.98
N ASN A 71 -30.26 3.50 8.15
CA ASN A 71 -31.28 3.07 7.20
C ASN A 71 -30.64 2.69 5.86
N TYR A 72 -30.04 1.50 5.81
CA TYR A 72 -29.57 0.88 4.56
C TYR A 72 -30.40 -0.35 4.20
N CYS A 73 -30.58 -0.54 2.89
CA CYS A 73 -31.25 -1.69 2.30
C CYS A 73 -30.25 -2.50 1.47
N LEU A 74 -30.17 -3.79 1.75
CA LEU A 74 -29.37 -4.76 1.03
C LEU A 74 -30.23 -5.48 -0.01
N ASN A 75 -29.81 -5.51 -1.26
CA ASN A 75 -30.43 -6.33 -2.29
C ASN A 75 -30.17 -7.82 -2.02
N LYS A 76 -31.22 -8.65 -2.01
CA LYS A 76 -31.14 -10.09 -1.69
C LYS A 76 -30.37 -10.93 -2.71
N ASN A 77 -30.25 -10.45 -3.94
CA ASN A 77 -29.66 -11.19 -5.06
C ASN A 77 -28.25 -10.69 -5.36
N THR A 78 -28.07 -9.38 -5.46
CA THR A 78 -26.78 -8.79 -5.83
C THR A 78 -25.88 -8.50 -4.63
N TYR A 79 -26.49 -8.42 -3.43
CA TYR A 79 -25.85 -7.94 -2.19
C TYR A 79 -25.37 -6.49 -2.28
N ASN A 80 -25.94 -5.70 -3.19
CA ASN A 80 -25.68 -4.27 -3.25
C ASN A 80 -26.42 -3.57 -2.12
N LEU A 81 -25.71 -2.72 -1.40
CA LEU A 81 -26.24 -1.84 -0.39
C LEU A 81 -26.71 -0.53 -1.02
N THR A 82 -27.84 -0.02 -0.57
CA THR A 82 -28.35 1.31 -0.94
C THR A 82 -28.81 2.04 0.31
N LYS A 83 -28.57 3.35 0.40
CA LYS A 83 -29.14 4.19 1.45
C LYS A 83 -30.65 4.35 1.19
N ILE A 84 -31.47 4.10 2.19
CA ILE A 84 -32.93 4.17 2.05
C ILE A 84 -33.35 5.63 2.03
N VAL A 85 -34.04 6.02 0.96
CA VAL A 85 -34.68 7.34 0.83
C VAL A 85 -36.21 7.21 0.97
N GLU A 86 -36.80 6.11 0.49
CA GLU A 86 -38.25 5.88 0.50
C GLU A 86 -38.62 4.51 1.08
N ASP A 87 -38.32 3.41 0.37
CA ASP A 87 -38.68 2.04 0.77
C ASP A 87 -37.54 1.03 0.50
N CYS A 88 -37.47 -0.03 1.31
CA CYS A 88 -36.50 -1.12 1.16
C CYS A 88 -37.13 -2.37 0.56
N ARG A 89 -36.94 -2.56 -0.75
CA ARG A 89 -37.35 -3.78 -1.47
C ARG A 89 -36.38 -4.97 -1.29
N GLY A 90 -35.66 -5.01 -0.17
CA GLY A 90 -34.55 -5.93 0.11
C GLY A 90 -34.55 -6.45 1.56
N VAL A 91 -33.39 -6.42 2.20
CA VAL A 91 -33.21 -6.72 3.63
C VAL A 91 -32.68 -5.46 4.31
N LEU A 92 -33.32 -5.04 5.39
CA LEU A 92 -32.80 -3.93 6.19
C LEU A 92 -31.48 -4.32 6.84
N ILE A 93 -30.53 -3.41 6.95
CA ILE A 93 -29.20 -3.71 7.49
C ILE A 93 -29.26 -4.26 8.93
N GLN A 94 -30.21 -3.80 9.75
CA GLN A 94 -30.48 -4.33 11.09
C GLN A 94 -30.87 -5.82 11.07
N GLN A 95 -31.59 -6.24 10.03
CA GLN A 95 -31.96 -7.65 9.83
C GLN A 95 -30.75 -8.47 9.37
N VAL A 96 -29.89 -7.93 8.50
CA VAL A 96 -28.62 -8.59 8.10
C VAL A 96 -27.78 -8.91 9.34
N MET A 97 -27.67 -7.96 10.27
CA MET A 97 -26.89 -8.12 11.51
C MET A 97 -27.46 -9.16 12.50
N THR A 98 -28.71 -9.58 12.32
CA THR A 98 -29.39 -10.54 13.21
C THR A 98 -29.71 -11.89 12.54
N GLN A 99 -29.45 -12.02 11.24
CA GLN A 99 -29.69 -13.23 10.46
C GLN A 99 -28.36 -13.81 9.92
N PRO A 100 -27.82 -14.87 10.56
CA PRO A 100 -26.51 -15.42 10.23
C PRO A 100 -26.30 -15.72 8.74
N ASP A 101 -27.29 -16.30 8.07
CA ASP A 101 -27.17 -16.66 6.65
C ASP A 101 -27.01 -15.44 5.73
N PHE A 102 -27.74 -14.35 6.00
CA PHE A 102 -27.61 -13.11 5.23
C PHE A 102 -26.30 -12.40 5.56
N TYR A 103 -25.90 -12.39 6.84
CA TYR A 103 -24.63 -11.84 7.26
C TYR A 103 -23.47 -12.51 6.51
N GLU A 104 -23.38 -13.84 6.58
CA GLU A 104 -22.31 -14.61 5.96
C GLU A 104 -22.26 -14.42 4.44
N LYS A 105 -23.40 -14.52 3.75
CA LYS A 105 -23.47 -14.30 2.30
C LYS A 105 -23.12 -12.87 1.90
N THR A 106 -23.42 -11.89 2.76
CA THR A 106 -22.99 -10.49 2.52
C THR A 106 -21.48 -10.38 2.59
N ILE A 107 -20.84 -11.00 3.60
CA ILE A 107 -19.38 -10.98 3.74
C ILE A 107 -18.71 -11.69 2.55
N GLU A 108 -19.22 -12.83 2.12
CA GLU A 108 -18.72 -13.56 0.94
C GLU A 108 -18.93 -12.76 -0.35
N ALA A 109 -20.03 -12.02 -0.47
CA ALA A 109 -20.27 -11.16 -1.63
C ALA A 109 -19.38 -9.91 -1.64
N TRP A 110 -18.94 -9.41 -0.48
CA TRP A 110 -18.15 -8.18 -0.33
C TRP A 110 -16.64 -8.45 -0.15
N SER A 111 -16.21 -9.72 -0.18
CA SER A 111 -14.80 -10.08 0.02
C SER A 111 -14.44 -11.39 -0.66
N MET A 112 -13.16 -11.72 -0.65
CA MET A 112 -12.63 -13.01 -1.10
C MET A 112 -12.81 -14.13 -0.06
N LYS A 113 -13.73 -13.99 0.91
CA LYS A 113 -14.06 -15.04 1.88
C LYS A 113 -14.79 -16.17 1.15
N ASN A 114 -14.28 -17.39 1.29
CA ASN A 114 -14.84 -18.61 0.67
C ASN A 114 -15.00 -18.54 -0.87
N PHE A 115 -14.36 -17.57 -1.52
CA PHE A 115 -14.42 -17.45 -2.96
C PHE A 115 -13.69 -18.63 -3.62
N HIS A 116 -14.38 -19.30 -4.53
CA HIS A 116 -13.83 -20.34 -5.38
C HIS A 116 -14.22 -20.04 -6.82
N PRO A 117 -13.26 -19.91 -7.75
CA PRO A 117 -13.57 -19.58 -9.14
C PRO A 117 -14.38 -20.72 -9.76
N LEU A 118 -15.65 -20.43 -10.09
CA LEU A 118 -16.55 -21.33 -10.80
C LEU A 118 -17.06 -20.65 -12.07
N GLN A 119 -17.98 -19.69 -11.92
CA GLN A 119 -18.58 -18.96 -13.04
C GLN A 119 -17.93 -17.58 -13.26
N GLU A 120 -17.27 -17.04 -12.24
CA GLU A 120 -16.54 -15.77 -12.29
C GLU A 120 -15.09 -15.99 -11.88
N SER A 121 -14.19 -15.15 -12.40
CA SER A 121 -12.78 -15.16 -12.02
C SER A 121 -12.60 -14.46 -10.66
N GLY A 122 -11.46 -14.70 -10.00
CA GLY A 122 -11.11 -13.98 -8.77
C GLY A 122 -10.95 -12.48 -9.01
N HIS A 123 -10.43 -12.12 -10.18
CA HIS A 123 -10.38 -10.75 -10.69
C HIS A 123 -11.76 -10.09 -10.74
N ASP A 124 -12.73 -10.72 -11.40
CA ASP A 124 -14.06 -10.15 -11.57
C ASP A 124 -14.80 -10.05 -10.23
N HIS A 125 -14.73 -11.09 -9.39
CA HIS A 125 -15.35 -11.05 -8.05
C HIS A 125 -14.78 -9.92 -7.19
N PHE A 126 -13.46 -9.75 -7.22
CA PHE A 126 -12.78 -8.66 -6.52
C PHE A 126 -13.29 -7.29 -6.96
N PHE A 127 -13.24 -6.98 -8.26
CA PHE A 127 -13.67 -5.66 -8.77
C PHE A 127 -15.18 -5.44 -8.64
N ASN A 128 -16.00 -6.48 -8.78
CA ASN A 128 -17.45 -6.41 -8.59
C ASN A 128 -17.84 -6.09 -7.14
N SER A 129 -16.99 -6.41 -6.15
CA SER A 129 -17.30 -6.20 -4.74
C SER A 129 -17.45 -4.71 -4.38
N PHE A 130 -16.63 -3.82 -4.95
CA PHE A 130 -16.64 -2.38 -4.65
C PHE A 130 -18.02 -1.73 -4.85
N PHE A 131 -18.71 -2.06 -5.94
CA PHE A 131 -20.03 -1.51 -6.23
C PHE A 131 -21.09 -1.90 -5.19
N LYS A 132 -20.85 -2.97 -4.43
CA LYS A 132 -21.82 -3.51 -3.47
C LYS A 132 -21.87 -2.71 -2.18
N PHE A 133 -20.75 -2.15 -1.74
CA PHE A 133 -20.64 -1.41 -0.48
C PHE A 133 -20.23 0.06 -0.66
N LEU A 134 -20.12 0.55 -1.90
CA LEU A 134 -19.72 1.93 -2.22
C LEU A 134 -20.45 3.01 -1.38
N PRO A 135 -21.78 2.91 -1.09
CA PRO A 135 -22.43 3.91 -0.24
C PRO A 135 -21.85 4.00 1.18
N ILE A 136 -21.31 2.93 1.75
CA ILE A 136 -20.60 2.98 3.03
C ILE A 136 -19.28 3.73 2.85
N VAL A 137 -18.49 3.40 1.82
CA VAL A 137 -17.20 4.04 1.55
C VAL A 137 -17.35 5.57 1.39
N VAL A 138 -18.38 6.00 0.67
CA VAL A 138 -18.67 7.43 0.45
C VAL A 138 -19.16 8.11 1.74
N ASN A 139 -20.08 7.50 2.47
CA ASN A 139 -20.73 8.16 3.60
C ASN A 139 -19.97 8.06 4.93
N HIS A 140 -19.05 7.10 5.05
CA HIS A 140 -18.42 6.69 6.31
C HIS A 140 -16.90 6.54 6.21
N SER A 141 -16.27 7.24 5.26
CA SER A 141 -14.81 7.18 5.07
C SER A 141 -13.99 7.50 6.34
N PRO A 142 -14.39 8.41 7.25
CA PRO A 142 -13.66 8.61 8.51
C PRO A 142 -13.66 7.41 9.45
N GLU A 143 -14.80 6.73 9.57
CA GLU A 143 -14.96 5.51 10.37
C GLU A 143 -14.13 4.37 9.81
N LEU A 144 -14.14 4.20 8.48
CA LEU A 144 -13.33 3.19 7.80
C LEU A 144 -11.83 3.49 7.98
N LEU A 145 -11.41 4.74 7.80
CA LEU A 145 -10.02 5.12 8.00
C LEU A 145 -9.58 4.91 9.45
N ALA A 146 -10.40 5.25 10.44
CA ALA A 146 -10.10 5.02 11.85
C ALA A 146 -9.89 3.51 12.14
N GLU A 147 -10.72 2.64 11.59
CA GLU A 147 -10.59 1.19 11.73
C GLU A 147 -9.28 0.67 11.13
N VAL A 148 -8.98 1.08 9.89
CA VAL A 148 -7.73 0.73 9.20
C VAL A 148 -6.50 1.22 9.96
N MET A 149 -6.50 2.48 10.41
CA MET A 149 -5.39 3.04 11.21
C MET A 149 -5.15 2.23 12.49
N GLN A 150 -6.24 1.84 13.18
CA GLN A 150 -6.14 1.04 14.40
C GLN A 150 -5.53 -0.34 14.13
N ARG A 151 -5.89 -0.96 13.02
CA ARG A 151 -5.33 -2.25 12.60
C ARG A 151 -3.86 -2.12 12.22
N ALA A 152 -3.48 -1.12 11.43
CA ALA A 152 -2.09 -0.83 11.07
C ALA A 152 -1.20 -0.61 12.31
N ALA A 153 -1.70 0.16 13.28
CA ALA A 153 -1.02 0.34 14.57
C ALA A 153 -0.82 -0.99 15.31
N ASN A 154 -1.84 -1.86 15.34
CA ASN A 154 -1.74 -3.19 15.94
C ASN A 154 -0.73 -4.11 15.22
N GLN A 155 -0.37 -3.79 13.96
CA GLN A 155 0.64 -4.47 13.16
C GLN A 155 2.03 -3.82 13.20
N GLN A 156 2.25 -2.87 14.13
CA GLN A 156 3.54 -2.19 14.32
C GLN A 156 4.00 -1.35 13.12
N GLU A 157 3.04 -0.80 12.38
CA GLU A 157 3.30 0.21 11.37
C GLU A 157 3.47 1.59 12.02
N GLN A 158 4.24 2.46 11.34
CA GLN A 158 4.48 3.84 11.76
C GLN A 158 4.02 4.85 10.71
N TYR A 159 3.74 4.37 9.49
CA TYR A 159 3.41 5.20 8.35
C TYR A 159 2.46 4.48 7.39
N MET A 160 1.49 5.19 6.84
CA MET A 160 0.64 4.70 5.75
C MET A 160 0.49 5.75 4.64
N GLU A 161 0.53 5.31 3.38
CA GLU A 161 0.03 6.05 2.22
C GLU A 161 -1.25 5.40 1.72
N VAL A 162 -2.37 6.10 1.90
CA VAL A 162 -3.71 5.57 1.64
C VAL A 162 -4.29 6.21 0.38
N MET A 163 -4.75 5.40 -0.55
CA MET A 163 -5.38 5.83 -1.79
C MET A 163 -6.85 6.18 -1.56
N ILE A 164 -7.25 7.39 -1.95
CA ILE A 164 -8.59 7.95 -1.72
C ILE A 164 -9.08 8.79 -2.91
N ALA A 165 -10.39 9.00 -2.97
CA ALA A 165 -11.05 9.98 -3.85
C ALA A 165 -11.90 10.95 -3.02
N PRO A 166 -11.30 12.02 -2.45
CA PRO A 166 -11.98 12.94 -1.53
C PRO A 166 -13.17 13.67 -2.15
N ASP A 167 -13.13 13.91 -3.46
CA ASP A 167 -14.21 14.56 -4.22
C ASP A 167 -15.30 13.59 -4.68
N ASN A 168 -15.30 12.35 -4.19
CA ASN A 168 -16.25 11.31 -4.59
C ASN A 168 -16.39 11.15 -6.11
N MET A 169 -15.28 11.34 -6.84
CA MET A 169 -15.20 11.27 -8.31
C MET A 169 -15.93 12.41 -9.06
N ASN A 170 -16.31 13.50 -8.40
CA ASN A 170 -16.98 14.65 -9.03
C ASN A 170 -16.14 15.26 -10.18
N SER A 171 -14.81 15.23 -10.07
CA SER A 171 -13.90 15.71 -11.12
C SER A 171 -14.10 15.05 -12.50
N ILE A 172 -14.63 13.83 -12.55
CA ILE A 172 -14.97 13.12 -13.80
C ILE A 172 -16.00 13.91 -14.62
N GLY A 173 -16.93 14.61 -13.96
CA GLY A 173 -18.00 15.37 -14.61
C GLY A 173 -17.49 16.53 -15.48
N PHE A 174 -16.25 16.98 -15.26
CA PHE A 174 -15.64 18.06 -16.03
C PHE A 174 -14.96 17.59 -17.32
N GLY A 175 -14.79 16.28 -17.51
CA GLY A 175 -14.22 15.65 -18.71
C GLY A 175 -15.19 15.61 -19.89
N THR A 176 -15.53 16.75 -20.46
CA THR A 176 -16.42 16.83 -21.65
C THR A 176 -15.74 16.28 -22.90
N SER A 177 -16.51 15.74 -23.86
CA SER A 177 -15.98 15.01 -25.03
C SER A 177 -15.03 15.80 -25.95
N ASN A 178 -15.08 17.13 -25.93
CA ASN A 178 -14.22 17.99 -26.76
C ASN A 178 -13.07 18.62 -25.97
N LEU A 179 -12.91 18.27 -24.69
CA LEU A 179 -11.95 18.90 -23.80
C LEU A 179 -10.51 18.82 -24.36
N LEU A 180 -10.13 17.67 -24.91
CA LEU A 180 -8.80 17.42 -25.47
C LEU A 180 -8.69 17.70 -26.97
N ALA A 181 -9.73 18.28 -27.61
CA ALA A 181 -9.77 18.46 -29.06
C ALA A 181 -8.68 19.42 -29.59
N THR A 182 -8.28 20.41 -28.78
CA THR A 182 -7.26 21.41 -29.18
C THR A 182 -5.87 21.00 -28.71
N SER A 183 -5.65 20.92 -27.40
CA SER A 183 -4.40 20.45 -26.78
C SER A 183 -4.57 20.24 -25.27
N PRO A 184 -3.70 19.44 -24.62
CA PRO A 184 -3.67 19.32 -23.16
C PRO A 184 -3.45 20.66 -22.44
N THR A 185 -2.66 21.57 -23.01
CA THR A 185 -2.45 22.92 -22.47
C THR A 185 -3.75 23.72 -22.44
N HIS A 186 -4.47 23.75 -23.55
CA HIS A 186 -5.76 24.44 -23.64
C HIS A 186 -6.79 23.82 -22.69
N ALA A 187 -6.87 22.48 -22.63
CA ALA A 187 -7.74 21.77 -21.71
C ALA A 187 -7.48 22.15 -20.24
N LYS A 188 -6.19 22.20 -19.85
CA LYS A 188 -5.78 22.62 -18.51
C LYS A 188 -6.21 24.05 -18.23
N GLU A 189 -5.94 24.99 -19.14
CA GLU A 189 -6.31 26.40 -18.98
C GLU A 189 -7.82 26.58 -18.88
N GLN A 190 -8.59 25.89 -19.71
CA GLN A 190 -10.05 25.91 -19.69
C GLN A 190 -10.61 25.39 -18.37
N LEU A 191 -10.13 24.24 -17.89
CA LEU A 191 -10.57 23.69 -16.60
C LEU A 191 -10.16 24.59 -15.44
N LEU A 192 -8.94 25.10 -15.42
CA LEU A 192 -8.49 25.97 -14.33
C LEU A 192 -9.18 27.35 -14.32
N ALA A 193 -9.71 27.81 -15.45
CA ALA A 193 -10.54 29.01 -15.54
C ALA A 193 -12.01 28.78 -15.09
N ASN A 194 -12.45 27.52 -14.98
CA ASN A 194 -13.80 27.18 -14.54
C ASN A 194 -13.91 27.27 -13.00
N ALA A 195 -14.81 28.13 -12.52
CA ALA A 195 -15.02 28.34 -11.09
C ALA A 195 -15.49 27.08 -10.34
N ASP A 196 -16.35 26.26 -10.95
CA ASP A 196 -16.83 25.01 -10.34
C ASP A 196 -15.71 23.98 -10.23
N PHE A 197 -14.80 23.94 -11.21
CA PHE A 197 -13.62 23.07 -11.15
C PHE A 197 -12.64 23.53 -10.06
N GLN A 198 -12.41 24.84 -9.93
CA GLN A 198 -11.63 25.40 -8.82
C GLN A 198 -12.26 25.08 -7.46
N ASN A 199 -13.59 25.15 -7.35
CA ASN A 199 -14.30 24.77 -6.13
C ASN A 199 -14.10 23.28 -5.82
N ASN A 200 -14.16 22.39 -6.82
CA ASN A 200 -13.89 20.96 -6.64
C ASN A 200 -12.45 20.69 -6.17
N ILE A 201 -11.46 21.44 -6.65
CA ILE A 201 -10.07 21.34 -6.18
C ILE A 201 -9.99 21.72 -4.69
N HIS A 202 -10.61 22.84 -4.29
CA HIS A 202 -10.64 23.26 -2.88
C HIS A 202 -11.38 22.25 -2.00
N GLU A 203 -12.50 21.70 -2.47
CA GLU A 203 -13.24 20.64 -1.77
C GLU A 203 -12.38 19.38 -1.60
N THR A 204 -11.65 18.98 -2.65
CA THR A 204 -10.72 17.84 -2.59
C THR A 204 -9.68 18.01 -1.47
N VAL A 205 -9.08 19.20 -1.35
CA VAL A 205 -8.12 19.52 -0.29
C VAL A 205 -8.79 19.50 1.08
N ASN A 206 -9.93 20.17 1.23
CA ASN A 206 -10.65 20.28 2.49
C ASN A 206 -11.14 18.92 3.00
N GLU A 207 -11.71 18.09 2.13
CA GLU A 207 -12.19 16.76 2.50
C GLU A 207 -11.05 15.80 2.85
N THR A 208 -9.89 15.93 2.21
CA THR A 208 -8.67 15.19 2.63
C THR A 208 -8.29 15.53 4.08
N THR A 209 -8.17 16.82 4.40
CA THR A 209 -7.79 17.26 5.75
C THR A 209 -8.87 16.88 6.77
N ASN A 210 -10.15 17.05 6.41
CA ASN A 210 -11.28 16.69 7.25
C ASN A 210 -11.35 15.18 7.54
N LEU A 211 -11.08 14.34 6.54
CA LEU A 211 -11.06 12.88 6.66
C LEU A 211 -10.09 12.44 7.78
N LEU A 212 -8.82 12.85 7.70
CA LEU A 212 -7.82 12.47 8.72
C LEU A 212 -8.16 13.05 10.09
N LYS A 213 -8.62 14.29 10.14
CA LYS A 213 -9.04 14.93 11.41
C LYS A 213 -10.16 14.15 12.08
N LYS A 214 -11.23 13.82 11.34
CA LYS A 214 -12.38 13.05 11.87
C LYS A 214 -11.96 11.65 12.30
N ALA A 215 -11.15 10.94 11.51
CA ALA A 215 -10.62 9.63 11.90
C ALA A 215 -9.84 9.67 13.22
N ARG A 216 -8.97 10.68 13.40
CA ARG A 216 -8.25 10.89 14.67
C ARG A 216 -9.17 11.22 15.84
N GLN A 217 -10.25 11.96 15.61
CA GLN A 217 -11.26 12.25 16.63
C GLN A 217 -12.01 10.98 17.06
N LEU A 218 -12.40 10.13 16.11
CA LEU A 218 -13.03 8.83 16.38
C LEU A 218 -12.11 7.93 17.21
N LEU A 219 -10.80 7.98 16.96
CA LEU A 219 -9.77 7.28 17.73
C LEU A 219 -9.43 7.96 19.06
N SER A 220 -10.10 9.06 19.42
CA SER A 220 -9.84 9.83 20.64
C SER A 220 -8.40 10.35 20.77
N CYS A 221 -7.73 10.66 19.66
CA CYS A 221 -6.36 11.16 19.67
C CYS A 221 -6.18 12.49 20.40
N ASP A 222 -7.21 13.33 20.45
CA ASP A 222 -7.18 14.58 21.22
C ASP A 222 -7.11 14.35 22.73
N LYS A 223 -7.63 13.21 23.20
CA LYS A 223 -7.69 12.85 24.63
C LYS A 223 -6.58 11.91 25.07
N LYS A 224 -6.11 11.06 24.16
CA LYS A 224 -5.07 10.04 24.38
C LYS A 224 -4.05 10.09 23.25
N PRO A 225 -3.26 11.17 23.12
CA PRO A 225 -2.32 11.34 22.02
C PRO A 225 -1.20 10.28 22.03
N GLU A 226 -0.85 9.73 23.18
CA GLU A 226 0.23 8.76 23.38
C GLU A 226 -0.06 7.34 22.86
N GLN A 227 -1.33 7.01 22.58
CA GLN A 227 -1.69 5.70 22.07
C GLN A 227 -1.05 5.45 20.70
N GLN A 228 -0.70 4.19 20.42
CA GLN A 228 0.07 3.83 19.24
C GLN A 228 -0.56 4.32 17.93
N VAL A 229 -1.89 4.19 17.78
CA VAL A 229 -2.60 4.63 16.57
C VAL A 229 -2.53 6.15 16.35
N CYS A 230 -2.44 6.95 17.41
CA CYS A 230 -2.32 8.40 17.28
C CYS A 230 -0.92 8.86 16.91
N GLN A 231 0.08 7.99 17.10
CA GLN A 231 1.45 8.20 16.65
C GLN A 231 1.69 7.70 15.21
N LEU A 232 0.70 7.07 14.57
CA LEU A 232 0.75 6.68 13.17
C LEU A 232 0.71 7.93 12.29
N THR A 233 1.67 8.06 11.37
CA THR A 233 1.64 9.09 10.33
C THR A 233 0.86 8.56 9.13
N VAL A 234 -0.08 9.35 8.62
CA VAL A 234 -0.91 8.98 7.46
C VAL A 234 -0.78 10.08 6.41
N LYS A 235 -0.55 9.68 5.17
CA LYS A 235 -0.61 10.52 3.97
C LYS A 235 -1.51 9.87 2.94
N PHE A 236 -1.92 10.63 1.94
CA PHE A 236 -2.88 10.19 0.95
C PHE A 236 -2.34 10.29 -0.47
N GLN A 237 -2.82 9.38 -1.32
CA GLN A 237 -2.66 9.42 -2.76
C GLN A 237 -4.04 9.61 -3.40
N TYR A 238 -4.17 10.54 -4.35
CA TYR A 238 -5.40 10.73 -5.11
C TYR A 238 -5.50 9.67 -6.20
N ILE A 239 -6.64 8.99 -6.29
CA ILE A 239 -6.86 7.98 -7.33
C ILE A 239 -7.45 8.58 -8.61
N VAL A 240 -6.93 8.14 -9.75
CA VAL A 240 -7.46 8.39 -11.08
C VAL A 240 -7.91 7.06 -11.67
N LEU A 241 -9.12 7.02 -12.23
CA LEU A 241 -9.69 5.82 -12.83
C LEU A 241 -9.19 5.69 -14.27
N ARG A 242 -8.64 4.52 -14.65
CA ARG A 242 -8.11 4.28 -16.02
C ARG A 242 -9.14 3.78 -17.02
N GLU A 243 -10.18 3.09 -16.59
CA GLU A 243 -11.17 2.47 -17.47
C GLU A 243 -12.30 3.45 -17.82
N GLN A 244 -11.92 4.58 -18.42
CA GLN A 244 -12.83 5.67 -18.82
C GLN A 244 -12.22 6.52 -19.96
N PRO A 245 -13.04 7.31 -20.69
CA PRO A 245 -12.55 8.23 -21.72
C PRO A 245 -11.42 9.16 -21.25
N LEU A 246 -10.46 9.44 -22.13
CA LEU A 246 -9.26 10.23 -21.83
C LEU A 246 -9.55 11.64 -21.31
N GLU A 247 -10.63 12.29 -21.76
CA GLU A 247 -11.03 13.62 -21.28
C GLU A 247 -11.38 13.59 -19.79
N LYS A 248 -11.96 12.47 -19.32
CA LYS A 248 -12.28 12.24 -17.91
C LYS A 248 -11.05 11.89 -17.11
N VAL A 249 -10.16 11.03 -17.65
CA VAL A 249 -8.84 10.77 -17.06
C VAL A 249 -8.08 12.09 -16.87
N PHE A 250 -8.05 12.94 -17.88
CA PHE A 250 -7.37 14.24 -17.83
C PHE A 250 -7.97 15.18 -16.79
N ALA A 251 -9.30 15.36 -16.77
CA ALA A 251 -9.96 16.24 -15.81
C ALA A 251 -9.75 15.77 -14.37
N GLN A 252 -9.89 14.46 -14.12
CA GLN A 252 -9.68 13.86 -12.82
C GLN A 252 -8.21 13.94 -12.37
N ALA A 253 -7.27 13.61 -13.25
CA ALA A 253 -5.84 13.73 -12.95
C ALA A 253 -5.47 15.19 -12.65
N LEU A 254 -5.92 16.15 -13.46
CA LEU A 254 -5.67 17.58 -13.21
C LEU A 254 -6.21 18.03 -11.85
N ASN A 255 -7.41 17.59 -11.45
CA ASN A 255 -7.96 17.87 -10.12
C ASN A 255 -7.03 17.33 -9.03
N GLY A 256 -6.63 16.06 -9.13
CA GLY A 256 -5.72 15.41 -8.20
C GLY A 256 -4.38 16.13 -8.07
N PHE A 257 -3.72 16.44 -9.19
CA PHE A 257 -2.45 17.17 -9.21
C PHE A 257 -2.57 18.57 -8.60
N ALA A 258 -3.61 19.32 -8.98
CA ALA A 258 -3.86 20.66 -8.45
C ALA A 258 -4.13 20.62 -6.93
N ALA A 259 -4.95 19.68 -6.45
CA ALA A 259 -5.25 19.50 -5.04
C ALA A 259 -4.02 19.06 -4.23
N ALA A 260 -3.27 18.07 -4.71
CA ALA A 260 -2.06 17.58 -4.04
C ALA A 260 -1.00 18.69 -3.93
N SER A 261 -0.91 19.60 -4.92
CA SER A 261 0.02 20.74 -4.85
C SER A 261 -0.32 21.76 -3.76
N GLN A 262 -1.54 21.70 -3.20
CA GLN A 262 -2.06 22.63 -2.19
C GLN A 262 -2.31 21.95 -0.82
N SER A 263 -2.12 20.63 -0.72
CA SER A 263 -2.40 19.85 0.49
C SER A 263 -1.12 19.47 1.24
N GLN A 264 -1.22 19.34 2.57
CA GLN A 264 -0.15 18.75 3.38
C GLN A 264 -0.30 17.23 3.52
N GLU A 265 -1.51 16.70 3.35
CA GLU A 265 -1.83 15.28 3.53
C GLU A 265 -1.95 14.52 2.21
N LEU A 266 -2.51 15.12 1.15
CA LEU A 266 -2.61 14.54 -0.19
C LEU A 266 -1.35 14.86 -0.98
N ILE A 267 -0.50 13.87 -1.23
CA ILE A 267 0.89 14.12 -1.68
C ILE A 267 1.27 13.43 -2.99
N ALA A 268 0.43 12.52 -3.48
CA ALA A 268 0.73 11.75 -4.68
C ALA A 268 -0.54 11.45 -5.49
N ILE A 269 -0.35 11.01 -6.73
CA ILE A 269 -1.41 10.51 -7.60
C ILE A 269 -1.14 9.04 -7.92
N ASN A 270 -2.21 8.25 -8.03
CA ASN A 270 -2.18 6.85 -8.44
C ASN A 270 -3.22 6.60 -9.54
N LEU A 271 -2.93 5.69 -10.47
CA LEU A 271 -3.83 5.27 -11.53
C LEU A 271 -4.34 3.86 -11.18
N VAL A 272 -5.65 3.69 -11.04
CA VAL A 272 -6.28 2.48 -10.47
C VAL A 272 -7.42 1.98 -11.36
N GLN A 273 -8.00 0.80 -11.06
CA GLN A 273 -8.93 -0.02 -11.87
C GLN A 273 -8.20 -1.10 -12.71
N PRO A 274 -8.92 -2.10 -13.26
CA PRO A 274 -8.30 -3.19 -14.03
C PRO A 274 -7.35 -2.69 -15.11
N GLU A 275 -6.09 -3.11 -15.06
CA GLU A 275 -5.08 -2.74 -16.07
C GLU A 275 -5.30 -3.49 -17.39
N ASP A 276 -5.97 -4.65 -17.35
CA ASP A 276 -6.38 -5.47 -18.49
C ASP A 276 -7.72 -5.04 -19.10
N GLY A 277 -8.34 -3.96 -18.61
CA GLY A 277 -9.56 -3.39 -19.16
C GLY A 277 -9.41 -2.92 -20.61
N LEU A 278 -10.51 -2.91 -21.37
CA LEU A 278 -10.51 -2.59 -22.80
C LEU A 278 -9.96 -1.18 -23.06
N ILE A 279 -10.43 -0.18 -22.32
CA ILE A 279 -9.99 1.21 -22.46
C ILE A 279 -8.57 1.36 -21.90
N SER A 280 -8.29 0.71 -20.77
CA SER A 280 -6.99 0.74 -20.10
C SER A 280 -5.87 0.27 -21.03
N LEU A 281 -6.03 -0.89 -21.66
CA LEU A 281 -5.06 -1.42 -22.62
C LEU A 281 -4.94 -0.56 -23.87
N HIS A 282 -6.06 -0.07 -24.41
CA HIS A 282 -6.08 0.70 -25.64
C HIS A 282 -5.42 2.08 -25.49
N ASP A 283 -5.71 2.77 -24.38
CA ASP A 283 -5.32 4.16 -24.17
C ASP A 283 -4.11 4.34 -23.23
N TYR A 284 -3.50 3.26 -22.72
CA TYR A 284 -2.41 3.31 -21.73
C TYR A 284 -1.31 4.31 -22.08
N HIS A 285 -0.82 4.28 -23.33
CA HIS A 285 0.21 5.20 -23.82
C HIS A 285 -0.19 6.68 -23.60
N LYS A 286 -1.42 7.03 -23.97
CA LYS A 286 -1.94 8.39 -23.84
C LYS A 286 -2.21 8.75 -22.37
N GLN A 287 -2.61 7.77 -21.56
CA GLN A 287 -2.72 7.98 -20.11
C GLN A 287 -1.34 8.35 -19.53
N MET A 288 -0.27 7.63 -19.89
CA MET A 288 1.09 7.96 -19.45
C MET A 288 1.54 9.35 -19.90
N GLU A 289 1.19 9.76 -21.13
CA GLU A 289 1.45 11.12 -21.63
C GLU A 289 0.69 12.20 -20.84
N ILE A 290 -0.56 11.94 -20.42
CA ILE A 290 -1.33 12.85 -19.55
C ILE A 290 -0.61 13.03 -18.21
N PHE A 291 -0.17 11.92 -17.58
CA PHE A 291 0.57 11.99 -16.31
C PHE A 291 1.90 12.72 -16.48
N ALA A 292 2.63 12.49 -17.57
CA ALA A 292 3.87 13.20 -17.87
C ALA A 292 3.64 14.72 -17.97
N PHE A 293 2.62 15.13 -18.75
CA PHE A 293 2.24 16.53 -18.94
C PHE A 293 1.86 17.21 -17.61
N LEU A 294 1.06 16.54 -16.78
CA LEU A 294 0.63 17.09 -15.50
C LEU A 294 1.77 17.09 -14.47
N HIS A 295 2.60 16.06 -14.42
CA HIS A 295 3.77 16.04 -13.55
C HIS A 295 4.78 17.14 -13.90
N GLN A 296 4.95 17.46 -15.19
CA GLN A 296 5.74 18.63 -15.60
C GLN A 296 5.16 19.94 -15.08
N ALA A 297 3.82 20.09 -15.05
CA ALA A 297 3.15 21.26 -14.51
C ALA A 297 3.18 21.31 -12.97
N TYR A 298 3.27 20.17 -12.30
CA TYR A 298 3.24 20.01 -10.85
C TYR A 298 4.39 19.11 -10.36
N PRO A 299 5.66 19.55 -10.49
CA PRO A 299 6.84 18.69 -10.31
C PRO A 299 7.08 18.21 -8.87
N ASN A 300 6.37 18.80 -7.90
CA ASN A 300 6.45 18.40 -6.49
C ASN A 300 5.38 17.37 -6.11
N VAL A 301 4.42 17.07 -6.99
CA VAL A 301 3.39 16.05 -6.75
C VAL A 301 3.95 14.69 -7.16
N HIS A 302 3.89 13.74 -6.23
CA HIS A 302 4.49 12.43 -6.42
C HIS A 302 3.62 11.48 -7.27
N LEU A 303 4.25 10.47 -7.86
CA LEU A 303 3.58 9.43 -8.62
C LEU A 303 3.99 8.04 -8.15
N SER A 304 3.00 7.26 -7.69
CA SER A 304 3.08 5.81 -7.58
C SER A 304 1.99 5.26 -8.49
N LEU A 305 2.32 4.50 -9.52
CA LEU A 305 1.31 4.03 -10.49
C LEU A 305 1.22 2.52 -10.41
N HIS A 306 -0.01 1.96 -10.42
CA HIS A 306 -0.19 0.55 -10.76
C HIS A 306 0.29 0.37 -12.21
N ALA A 307 1.25 -0.53 -12.41
CA ALA A 307 1.75 -0.84 -13.74
C ALA A 307 2.30 -2.27 -13.77
N GLY A 308 1.99 -2.98 -14.85
CA GLY A 308 2.34 -4.39 -15.00
C GLY A 308 1.60 -5.30 -14.01
N GLU A 309 0.44 -4.87 -13.49
CA GLU A 309 -0.54 -5.73 -12.80
C GLU A 309 -1.34 -6.52 -13.84
N LEU A 310 -0.64 -7.39 -14.58
CA LEU A 310 -1.21 -8.16 -15.68
C LEU A 310 -0.89 -9.64 -15.50
N GLU A 311 -1.92 -10.46 -15.66
CA GLU A 311 -1.79 -11.90 -15.78
C GLU A 311 -1.46 -12.26 -17.24
N PRO A 312 -0.37 -12.99 -17.52
CA PRO A 312 0.08 -13.24 -18.89
C PRO A 312 -0.88 -14.02 -19.80
N GLU A 313 -1.80 -14.80 -19.25
CA GLU A 313 -2.82 -15.54 -19.99
C GLU A 313 -4.13 -14.73 -20.17
N ALA A 314 -4.34 -13.66 -19.40
CA ALA A 314 -5.51 -12.79 -19.44
C ALA A 314 -5.46 -11.74 -20.57
N VAL A 315 -4.27 -11.39 -21.06
CA VAL A 315 -4.07 -10.37 -22.10
C VAL A 315 -3.25 -10.88 -23.29
N ALA A 316 -3.33 -10.18 -24.42
CA ALA A 316 -2.48 -10.48 -25.57
C ALA A 316 -0.99 -10.20 -25.23
N PRO A 317 -0.03 -10.96 -25.79
CA PRO A 317 1.39 -10.74 -25.51
C PRO A 317 1.89 -9.31 -25.77
N SER A 318 1.31 -8.62 -26.75
CA SER A 318 1.64 -7.21 -27.07
C SER A 318 1.21 -6.22 -25.99
N SER A 319 0.35 -6.62 -25.05
CA SER A 319 -0.05 -5.80 -23.91
C SER A 319 0.92 -5.95 -22.73
N LEU A 320 1.78 -6.96 -22.70
CA LEU A 320 2.64 -7.23 -21.53
C LEU A 320 3.97 -6.48 -21.55
N ASN A 321 4.32 -5.83 -22.66
CA ASN A 321 5.72 -5.53 -22.95
C ASN A 321 6.16 -4.05 -22.77
N PHE A 322 5.28 -3.18 -22.27
CA PHE A 322 5.57 -1.74 -22.13
C PHE A 322 5.09 -1.05 -20.86
N HIS A 323 4.14 -1.62 -20.10
CA HIS A 323 3.37 -0.87 -19.10
C HIS A 323 4.27 -0.28 -17.99
N MET A 324 5.16 -1.10 -17.42
CA MET A 324 6.09 -0.64 -16.40
C MET A 324 7.15 0.31 -16.97
N ASN A 325 7.66 0.02 -18.16
CA ASN A 325 8.65 0.87 -18.82
C ASN A 325 8.09 2.28 -19.06
N GLU A 326 6.85 2.39 -19.53
CA GLU A 326 6.21 3.68 -19.80
C GLU A 326 5.80 4.44 -18.54
N ALA A 327 5.30 3.74 -17.52
CA ALA A 327 5.04 4.36 -16.21
C ALA A 327 6.31 5.05 -15.67
N ILE A 328 7.47 4.41 -15.81
CA ILE A 328 8.75 4.92 -15.30
C ILE A 328 9.37 6.00 -16.20
N ASN A 329 9.34 5.80 -17.51
CA ASN A 329 10.11 6.58 -18.47
C ASN A 329 9.30 7.69 -19.17
N ILE A 330 7.98 7.53 -19.28
CA ILE A 330 7.06 8.56 -19.81
C ILE A 330 6.41 9.30 -18.64
N ALA A 331 5.64 8.61 -17.81
CA ALA A 331 4.88 9.26 -16.74
C ALA A 331 5.74 9.69 -15.54
N HIS A 332 7.00 9.24 -15.47
CA HIS A 332 7.95 9.54 -14.38
C HIS A 332 7.52 9.00 -13.00
N ALA A 333 6.84 7.86 -12.97
CA ALA A 333 6.50 7.15 -11.74
C ALA A 333 7.74 6.92 -10.86
N GLN A 334 7.59 7.22 -9.58
CA GLN A 334 8.65 7.10 -8.57
C GLN A 334 8.57 5.78 -7.81
N ARG A 335 7.40 5.13 -7.85
CA ARG A 335 7.15 3.75 -7.41
C ARG A 335 6.19 3.06 -8.37
N ILE A 336 6.26 1.74 -8.43
CA ILE A 336 5.36 0.89 -9.22
C ILE A 336 4.56 0.00 -8.29
N GLY A 337 3.23 0.09 -8.40
CA GLY A 337 2.31 -0.85 -7.79
C GLY A 337 2.31 -2.19 -8.52
N HIS A 338 2.33 -3.30 -7.77
CA HIS A 338 2.26 -4.69 -8.24
C HIS A 338 3.49 -5.14 -9.05
N GLY A 339 3.68 -4.66 -10.27
CA GLY A 339 4.82 -5.02 -11.13
C GLY A 339 4.90 -6.51 -11.49
N THR A 340 3.77 -7.22 -11.55
CA THR A 340 3.77 -8.67 -11.78
C THR A 340 4.31 -9.10 -13.16
N ALA A 341 4.23 -8.23 -14.16
CA ALA A 341 4.58 -8.53 -15.55
C ALA A 341 6.00 -8.09 -15.98
N VAL A 342 6.88 -7.67 -15.07
CA VAL A 342 8.22 -7.13 -15.43
C VAL A 342 9.06 -8.02 -16.34
N ALA A 343 8.88 -9.34 -16.27
CA ALA A 343 9.64 -10.28 -17.08
C ALA A 343 9.24 -10.27 -18.57
N TYR A 344 8.10 -9.67 -18.89
CA TYR A 344 7.53 -9.63 -20.24
C TYR A 344 7.79 -8.30 -20.97
N GLU A 345 8.34 -7.30 -20.27
CA GLU A 345 8.80 -6.04 -20.86
C GLU A 345 9.85 -6.30 -21.96
N ASP A 346 9.72 -5.64 -23.13
CA ASP A 346 10.64 -5.83 -24.27
C ASP A 346 12.11 -5.62 -23.87
N ASN A 347 12.33 -4.74 -22.90
CA ASN A 347 13.63 -4.37 -22.37
C ASN A 347 13.80 -4.71 -20.88
N ALA A 348 13.13 -5.77 -20.38
CA ALA A 348 13.06 -6.15 -18.97
C ALA A 348 14.38 -6.02 -18.19
N GLN A 349 15.49 -6.54 -18.71
CA GLN A 349 16.79 -6.46 -18.03
C GLN A 349 17.31 -5.02 -17.88
N GLN A 350 17.11 -4.18 -18.90
CA GLN A 350 17.48 -2.77 -18.89
C GLN A 350 16.56 -2.00 -17.93
N LEU A 351 15.26 -2.30 -17.94
CA LEU A 351 14.30 -1.73 -17.01
C LEU A 351 14.68 -2.02 -15.56
N LEU A 352 15.01 -3.27 -15.22
CA LEU A 352 15.47 -3.64 -13.88
C LEU A 352 16.76 -2.90 -13.47
N GLN A 353 17.72 -2.75 -14.38
CA GLN A 353 18.94 -1.97 -14.13
C GLN A 353 18.62 -0.49 -13.87
N GLN A 354 17.68 0.08 -14.63
CA GLN A 354 17.20 1.45 -14.43
C GLN A 354 16.51 1.60 -13.07
N MET A 355 15.60 0.69 -12.73
CA MET A 355 14.89 0.68 -11.44
C MET A 355 15.87 0.57 -10.27
N ALA A 356 16.86 -0.33 -10.35
CA ALA A 356 17.90 -0.46 -9.33
C ALA A 356 18.77 0.81 -9.23
N LYS A 357 19.18 1.40 -10.37
CA LYS A 357 20.02 2.61 -10.36
C LYS A 357 19.27 3.85 -9.86
N ARG A 358 18.03 4.04 -10.29
CA ARG A 358 17.15 5.16 -9.90
C ARG A 358 16.45 4.92 -8.57
N GLN A 359 16.58 3.71 -8.01
CA GLN A 359 15.97 3.28 -6.76
C GLN A 359 14.43 3.40 -6.78
N ILE A 360 13.83 2.97 -7.89
CA ILE A 360 12.37 2.92 -8.06
C ILE A 360 11.87 1.65 -7.39
N ALA A 361 11.09 1.81 -6.32
CA ALA A 361 10.59 0.70 -5.54
C ALA A 361 9.34 0.06 -6.17
N VAL A 362 9.21 -1.25 -6.00
CA VAL A 362 8.00 -2.00 -6.33
C VAL A 362 7.20 -2.28 -5.06
N GLU A 363 5.93 -1.95 -5.07
CA GLU A 363 4.96 -2.22 -4.01
C GLU A 363 4.36 -3.62 -4.24
N ILE A 364 4.77 -4.59 -3.41
CA ILE A 364 4.48 -6.01 -3.61
C ILE A 364 3.27 -6.43 -2.78
N ASN A 365 2.21 -6.89 -3.46
CA ASN A 365 0.90 -7.22 -2.90
C ASN A 365 0.60 -8.73 -3.04
N LEU A 366 1.25 -9.58 -2.23
CA LEU A 366 1.32 -11.03 -2.46
C LEU A 366 -0.06 -11.72 -2.44
N THR A 367 -0.91 -11.40 -1.47
CA THR A 367 -2.26 -11.98 -1.41
C THR A 367 -3.14 -11.45 -2.53
N SER A 368 -3.02 -10.17 -2.88
CA SER A 368 -3.73 -9.56 -4.01
C SER A 368 -3.40 -10.29 -5.31
N ASN A 369 -2.11 -10.37 -5.67
CA ASN A 369 -1.67 -10.99 -6.91
C ASN A 369 -2.06 -12.48 -7.00
N HIS A 370 -2.09 -13.19 -5.88
CA HIS A 370 -2.61 -14.56 -5.86
C HIS A 370 -4.12 -14.60 -6.14
N LYS A 371 -4.92 -13.81 -5.41
CA LYS A 371 -6.38 -13.91 -5.46
C LYS A 371 -7.00 -13.32 -6.73
N ILE A 372 -6.36 -12.29 -7.29
CA ILE A 372 -6.83 -11.55 -8.47
C ILE A 372 -6.22 -12.15 -9.74
N LEU A 373 -4.90 -12.34 -9.76
CA LEU A 373 -4.14 -12.73 -10.97
C LEU A 373 -3.69 -14.18 -10.96
N ASN A 374 -3.95 -14.97 -9.92
CA ASN A 374 -3.38 -16.32 -9.76
C ASN A 374 -1.83 -16.36 -9.83
N ILE A 375 -1.16 -15.24 -9.55
CA ILE A 375 0.31 -15.12 -9.54
C ILE A 375 0.81 -15.28 -8.10
N HIS A 376 1.44 -16.42 -7.80
CA HIS A 376 1.91 -16.75 -6.45
C HIS A 376 3.14 -17.66 -6.46
N GLY A 377 3.79 -17.80 -5.29
CA GLY A 377 4.97 -18.64 -5.11
C GLY A 377 6.10 -18.30 -6.10
N LYS A 378 6.51 -19.29 -6.91
CA LYS A 378 7.60 -19.12 -7.89
C LYS A 378 7.22 -18.29 -9.12
N LYS A 379 5.93 -18.16 -9.44
CA LYS A 379 5.46 -17.35 -10.59
C LYS A 379 5.61 -15.85 -10.32
N HIS A 380 5.60 -15.43 -9.07
CA HIS A 380 5.68 -14.03 -8.69
C HIS A 380 7.11 -13.46 -8.84
N PRO A 381 7.29 -12.24 -9.38
CA PRO A 381 8.61 -11.65 -9.62
C PRO A 381 9.35 -11.10 -8.38
N LEU A 382 8.85 -11.29 -7.15
CA LEU A 382 9.46 -10.71 -5.93
C LEU A 382 10.94 -11.08 -5.82
N ARG A 383 11.27 -12.36 -5.98
CA ARG A 383 12.68 -12.81 -5.93
C ARG A 383 13.50 -12.32 -7.12
N TYR A 384 12.86 -12.06 -8.26
CA TYR A 384 13.52 -11.57 -9.46
C TYR A 384 13.93 -10.10 -9.31
N TYR A 385 13.08 -9.26 -8.70
CA TYR A 385 13.44 -7.90 -8.30
C TYR A 385 14.61 -7.87 -7.32
N LEU A 386 14.52 -8.66 -6.25
CA LEU A 386 15.58 -8.74 -5.23
C LEU A 386 16.91 -9.19 -5.83
N ALA A 387 16.90 -10.18 -6.73
CA ALA A 387 18.11 -10.65 -7.42
C ALA A 387 18.74 -9.57 -8.34
N ASN A 388 17.96 -8.60 -8.80
CA ASN A 388 18.41 -7.47 -9.63
C ASN A 388 18.67 -6.19 -8.82
N ASN A 389 18.67 -6.26 -7.48
CA ASN A 389 18.85 -5.10 -6.59
C ASN A 389 17.79 -4.00 -6.77
N VAL A 390 16.61 -4.36 -7.28
CA VAL A 390 15.46 -3.46 -7.31
C VAL A 390 14.85 -3.41 -5.91
N PRO A 391 14.65 -2.20 -5.32
CA PRO A 391 14.04 -2.10 -4.01
C PRO A 391 12.57 -2.54 -4.06
N VAL A 392 12.13 -3.20 -3.00
CA VAL A 392 10.73 -3.61 -2.83
C VAL A 392 10.21 -3.20 -1.46
N VAL A 393 8.91 -2.99 -1.37
CA VAL A 393 8.13 -2.87 -0.13
C VAL A 393 7.01 -3.91 -0.16
N LEU A 394 6.48 -4.30 1.00
CA LEU A 394 5.31 -5.19 1.10
C LEU A 394 4.09 -4.36 1.50
N SER A 395 2.94 -4.68 0.91
CA SER A 395 1.66 -4.02 1.23
C SER A 395 0.48 -4.99 1.01
N THR A 396 -0.69 -4.60 1.49
CA THR A 396 -1.90 -5.43 1.54
C THR A 396 -2.89 -5.15 0.43
N ASP A 397 -2.75 -4.00 -0.25
CA ASP A 397 -3.65 -3.55 -1.31
C ASP A 397 -5.06 -3.22 -0.77
N ASP A 398 -5.99 -4.17 -0.84
CA ASP A 398 -7.35 -4.07 -0.30
C ASP A 398 -7.54 -5.08 0.85
N GLU A 399 -6.95 -4.77 2.00
CA GLU A 399 -6.82 -5.67 3.16
C GLU A 399 -8.13 -6.38 3.55
N GLY A 400 -9.24 -5.64 3.54
CA GLY A 400 -10.57 -6.10 3.93
C GLY A 400 -11.21 -7.03 2.90
N ILE A 401 -11.23 -6.64 1.63
CA ILE A 401 -11.73 -7.48 0.53
C ILE A 401 -10.88 -8.75 0.42
N LEU A 402 -9.56 -8.61 0.47
CA LEU A 402 -8.63 -9.73 0.30
C LEU A 402 -8.54 -10.65 1.52
N ARG A 403 -9.12 -10.26 2.67
CA ARG A 403 -9.11 -11.03 3.93
C ARG A 403 -7.69 -11.28 4.43
N THR A 404 -6.80 -10.31 4.27
CA THR A 404 -5.39 -10.41 4.68
C THR A 404 -5.04 -9.37 5.74
N ASP A 405 -3.79 -9.37 6.17
CA ASP A 405 -3.22 -8.30 6.99
C ASP A 405 -1.72 -8.20 6.66
N LEU A 406 -1.08 -7.05 6.94
CA LEU A 406 0.32 -6.85 6.58
C LEU A 406 1.23 -7.92 7.19
N THR A 407 0.89 -8.42 8.39
CA THR A 407 1.65 -9.52 9.02
C THR A 407 1.56 -10.81 8.18
N ARG A 408 0.40 -11.14 7.62
CA ARG A 408 0.22 -12.27 6.71
C ARG A 408 0.99 -12.10 5.41
N GLU A 409 1.10 -10.89 4.87
CA GLU A 409 1.95 -10.62 3.70
C GLU A 409 3.43 -10.96 4.00
N TYR A 410 3.93 -10.59 5.18
CA TYR A 410 5.27 -10.96 5.60
C TYR A 410 5.44 -12.47 5.83
N VAL A 411 4.44 -13.13 6.42
CA VAL A 411 4.44 -14.59 6.58
C VAL A 411 4.53 -15.28 5.22
N LYS A 412 3.77 -14.81 4.23
CA LYS A 412 3.82 -15.30 2.84
C LYS A 412 5.19 -15.06 2.20
N ALA A 413 5.77 -13.87 2.37
CA ALA A 413 7.10 -13.56 1.85
C ALA A 413 8.16 -14.56 2.36
N VAL A 414 8.07 -14.99 3.61
CA VAL A 414 8.99 -15.99 4.18
C VAL A 414 8.66 -17.41 3.71
N LEU A 415 7.41 -17.85 3.82
CA LEU A 415 7.03 -19.24 3.55
C LEU A 415 7.07 -19.58 2.05
N GLU A 416 6.56 -18.68 1.22
CA GLU A 416 6.39 -18.90 -0.21
C GLU A 416 7.59 -18.41 -1.03
N HIS A 417 8.22 -17.29 -0.61
CA HIS A 417 9.35 -16.67 -1.33
C HIS A 417 10.70 -16.84 -0.63
N LYS A 418 10.74 -17.49 0.55
CA LYS A 418 11.97 -17.84 1.28
C LYS A 418 12.82 -16.62 1.65
N LEU A 419 12.18 -15.47 1.91
CA LEU A 419 12.90 -14.29 2.39
C LEU A 419 13.48 -14.56 3.79
N ASP A 420 14.69 -14.04 4.02
CA ASP A 420 15.37 -14.10 5.31
C ASP A 420 15.15 -12.83 6.14
N TYR A 421 15.54 -12.89 7.41
CA TYR A 421 15.36 -11.78 8.34
C TYR A 421 16.06 -10.48 7.89
N PRO A 422 17.32 -10.49 7.41
CA PRO A 422 17.95 -9.27 6.90
C PRO A 422 17.19 -8.64 5.73
N THR A 423 16.65 -9.46 4.82
CA THR A 423 15.81 -8.96 3.71
C THR A 423 14.53 -8.32 4.24
N LEU A 424 13.84 -8.95 5.19
CA LEU A 424 12.65 -8.35 5.82
C LEU A 424 12.96 -7.03 6.53
N LYS A 425 14.07 -6.97 7.27
CA LYS A 425 14.54 -5.73 7.93
C LYS A 425 14.78 -4.63 6.90
N GLN A 426 15.36 -4.97 5.75
CA GLN A 426 15.57 -4.02 4.66
C GLN A 426 14.25 -3.57 4.02
N ILE A 427 13.28 -4.46 3.82
CA ILE A 427 11.93 -4.12 3.34
C ILE A 427 11.26 -3.11 4.29
N ASN A 428 11.41 -3.27 5.61
CA ASN A 428 10.86 -2.32 6.58
C ASN A 428 11.51 -0.92 6.46
N ARG A 429 12.82 -0.87 6.21
CA ARG A 429 13.53 0.39 5.93
C ARG A 429 13.09 1.01 4.61
N ASN A 430 12.84 0.17 3.60
CA ASN A 430 12.41 0.59 2.28
C ASN A 430 11.05 1.31 2.36
N ALA A 431 10.12 0.83 3.20
CA ALA A 431 8.83 1.47 3.41
C ALA A 431 8.93 2.96 3.82
N LEU A 432 9.97 3.37 4.55
CA LEU A 432 10.20 4.78 4.90
C LEU A 432 11.21 5.48 3.98
N SER A 433 12.07 4.74 3.29
CA SER A 433 13.04 5.31 2.36
C SER A 433 12.38 5.77 1.07
N TYR A 434 11.46 4.96 0.57
CA TYR A 434 10.73 5.20 -0.68
C TYR A 434 9.33 5.79 -0.47
N SER A 435 8.94 6.09 0.79
CA SER A 435 7.76 6.91 1.04
C SER A 435 7.90 8.31 0.45
N PHE A 436 6.78 8.98 0.28
CA PHE A 436 6.69 10.38 -0.12
C PHE A 436 6.70 11.36 1.08
N LEU A 437 7.15 10.89 2.25
CA LEU A 437 7.36 11.76 3.42
C LEU A 437 8.30 12.92 3.10
N SER A 438 7.98 14.07 3.70
CA SER A 438 8.76 15.29 3.54
C SER A 438 10.14 15.20 4.21
N GLY A 439 11.12 15.90 3.63
CA GLY A 439 12.45 16.08 4.20
C GLY A 439 13.50 15.05 3.74
N LYS A 440 14.75 15.30 4.14
CA LYS A 440 15.92 14.49 3.76
C LYS A 440 15.88 13.12 4.45
N SER A 441 16.32 12.07 3.78
CA SER A 441 16.44 10.75 4.40
C SER A 441 17.60 10.68 5.41
N LEU A 442 17.42 9.84 6.44
CA LEU A 442 18.47 9.34 7.33
C LEU A 442 19.56 8.57 6.58
N TRP A 443 19.20 7.92 5.47
CA TRP A 443 20.08 7.05 4.70
C TRP A 443 20.70 7.81 3.52
N LEU A 444 22.02 7.76 3.42
CA LEU A 444 22.75 8.16 2.22
C LEU A 444 22.64 7.08 1.13
N ASP A 445 22.65 5.82 1.54
CA ASP A 445 22.44 4.65 0.68
C ASP A 445 21.49 3.70 1.42
N PRO A 446 20.16 3.76 1.15
CA PRO A 446 19.16 2.93 1.80
C PRO A 446 19.43 1.43 1.63
N ALA A 447 19.88 1.00 0.44
CA ALA A 447 20.12 -0.41 0.11
C ALA A 447 21.22 -1.03 0.96
N LYS A 448 22.15 -0.21 1.48
CA LYS A 448 23.23 -0.64 2.39
C LYS A 448 23.02 -0.19 3.83
N ALA A 449 21.87 0.41 4.15
CA ALA A 449 21.59 1.06 5.43
C ALA A 449 22.75 1.98 5.89
N LYS A 450 23.33 2.73 4.94
CA LYS A 450 24.43 3.66 5.24
C LYS A 450 23.84 5.01 5.66
N PRO A 451 24.00 5.45 6.91
CA PRO A 451 23.42 6.71 7.36
C PRO A 451 24.18 7.91 6.77
N VAL A 452 23.52 9.07 6.74
CA VAL A 452 24.16 10.36 6.51
C VAL A 452 25.22 10.66 7.57
N LYS A 453 26.20 11.52 7.25
CA LYS A 453 27.31 11.86 8.16
C LYS A 453 26.84 12.30 9.54
N ALA A 454 25.76 13.09 9.62
CA ALA A 454 25.19 13.57 10.87
C ALA A 454 24.66 12.45 11.79
N CYS A 455 24.36 11.28 11.23
CA CYS A 455 23.71 10.15 11.89
C CYS A 455 24.53 8.86 11.86
N GLN A 456 25.86 8.95 11.71
CA GLN A 456 26.74 7.78 11.89
C GLN A 456 26.56 7.13 13.28
N ASN A 457 26.29 7.94 14.31
CA ASN A 457 25.74 7.49 15.57
C ASN A 457 24.32 8.05 15.71
N LEU A 458 23.32 7.17 15.73
CA LEU A 458 21.90 7.53 15.78
C LEU A 458 21.53 8.35 17.03
N HIS A 459 22.22 8.16 18.16
CA HIS A 459 21.93 8.87 19.41
C HIS A 459 22.84 10.08 19.65
N SER A 460 23.66 10.47 18.66
CA SER A 460 24.49 11.67 18.75
C SER A 460 23.66 12.95 18.68
N THR A 461 24.16 14.04 19.30
CA THR A 461 23.53 15.36 19.25
C THR A 461 23.30 15.86 17.82
N SER A 462 24.23 15.57 16.90
CA SER A 462 24.09 15.91 15.48
C SER A 462 22.93 15.18 14.82
N CYS A 463 22.73 13.89 15.12
CA CYS A 463 21.63 13.14 14.55
C CYS A 463 20.29 13.59 15.13
N LEU A 464 20.22 13.80 16.45
CA LEU A 464 19.03 14.29 17.12
C LEU A 464 18.62 15.70 16.65
N ALA A 465 19.59 16.54 16.24
CA ALA A 465 19.30 17.81 15.60
C ALA A 465 18.79 17.62 14.16
N PHE A 466 19.40 16.71 13.39
CA PHE A 466 19.01 16.41 12.02
C PHE A 466 17.58 15.87 11.91
N ILE A 467 17.18 14.92 12.75
CA ILE A 467 15.83 14.33 12.68
C ILE A 467 14.72 15.32 13.09
N LYS A 468 15.05 16.43 13.76
CA LYS A 468 14.06 17.48 14.06
C LYS A 468 13.68 18.31 12.84
N THR A 469 14.48 18.28 11.77
CA THR A 469 14.25 19.06 10.55
C THR A 469 13.69 18.24 9.39
N SER A 470 13.51 16.93 9.57
CA SER A 470 13.02 16.02 8.54
C SER A 470 12.08 14.97 9.13
N GLU A 471 10.81 15.02 8.71
CA GLU A 471 9.79 14.04 9.09
C GLU A 471 10.21 12.62 8.67
N LYS A 472 10.70 12.48 7.43
CA LYS A 472 11.24 11.21 6.92
C LYS A 472 12.38 10.67 7.79
N ALA A 473 13.39 11.49 8.11
CA ALA A 473 14.52 11.05 8.92
C ALA A 473 14.11 10.67 10.36
N LYS A 474 13.14 11.40 10.94
CA LYS A 474 12.59 11.10 12.26
C LYS A 474 11.95 9.73 12.30
N LEU A 475 11.07 9.41 11.35
CA LEU A 475 10.42 8.10 11.29
C LEU A 475 11.43 6.98 11.03
N GLN A 476 12.42 7.20 10.14
CA GLN A 476 13.50 6.23 9.90
C GLN A 476 14.34 5.97 11.15
N TRP A 477 14.65 7.00 11.93
CA TRP A 477 15.38 6.87 13.19
C TRP A 477 14.57 6.08 14.23
N GLN A 478 13.28 6.38 14.35
CA GLN A 478 12.38 5.66 15.26
C GLN A 478 12.24 4.19 14.87
N LEU A 479 12.23 3.88 13.57
CA LEU A 479 12.19 2.50 13.09
C LEU A 479 13.45 1.73 13.51
N GLU A 480 14.64 2.31 13.35
CA GLU A 480 15.88 1.64 13.75
C GLU A 480 15.92 1.38 15.26
N ASP A 481 15.49 2.34 16.09
CA ASP A 481 15.40 2.14 17.54
C ASP A 481 14.44 0.99 17.90
N LYS A 482 13.25 0.97 17.27
CA LYS A 482 12.28 -0.12 17.49
C LYS A 482 12.79 -1.48 17.00
N LEU A 483 13.46 -1.53 15.85
CA LEU A 483 14.05 -2.77 15.31
C LEU A 483 15.15 -3.30 16.23
N ASN A 484 16.00 -2.42 16.78
CA ASN A 484 17.03 -2.82 17.74
C ASN A 484 16.41 -3.39 19.03
N GLN A 485 15.38 -2.75 19.57
CA GLN A 485 14.66 -3.26 20.74
C GLN A 485 13.97 -4.61 20.47
N PHE A 486 13.41 -4.77 19.28
CA PHE A 486 12.84 -6.03 18.82
C PHE A 486 13.91 -7.13 18.74
N GLU A 487 15.06 -6.83 18.13
CA GLU A 487 16.21 -7.74 18.02
C GLU A 487 16.71 -8.22 19.37
N ILE A 488 16.90 -7.31 20.33
CA ILE A 488 17.33 -7.64 21.69
C ILE A 488 16.36 -8.60 22.39
N ARG A 489 15.06 -8.53 22.08
CA ARG A 489 14.04 -9.41 22.69
C ARG A 489 14.17 -10.87 22.24
N TYR A 490 14.58 -11.09 20.99
CA TYR A 490 14.67 -12.41 20.36
C TYR A 490 16.10 -12.94 20.20
N ALA A 491 17.10 -12.13 20.56
CA ALA A 491 18.52 -12.49 20.65
C ALA A 491 18.90 -13.08 22.04
N LYS A 492 17.91 -13.49 22.84
CA LYS A 492 18.08 -14.18 24.12
C LYS A 492 17.77 -15.65 23.92
#